data_AF-A0A8J7SCM9-F1
#
_entry.id   AF-A0A8J7SCM9-F1
#
_cell.length_a   1.000
_cell.length_b   1.000
_cell.length_c   1.000
_cell.angle_alpha   90.00
_cell.angle_beta   90.00
_cell.angle_gamma   90.00
#
_symmetry.space_group_name_H-M   'P 1'
#
loop_
_entity.id
_entity.type
_entity.pdbx_description
1 polymer ?
#
loop_
_entity_poly.entity_id
_entity_poly.type
_entity_poly.pdbx_seq_one_letter_code
_entity_poly.pdbx_strand_id
1 'polypeptide(L)'
;MANLKSFRDEAIELIEKSLGDQLSAEKRDEIVAAIEGAIRKATQHTQESTVDVMLKYPLGDQDKAHKLADEIRRKTEALIANLSSQR
;
A
#
# COMPACT_ATOMS: atom_id res chain seq x y z
N MET A 1 -10.80 7.51 -6.35
CA MET A 1 -9.59 6.73 -6.04
C MET A 1 -8.74 6.75 -7.30
N ALA A 2 -7.63 7.50 -7.30
CA ALA A 2 -6.67 7.42 -8.40
C ALA A 2 -6.25 5.95 -8.54
N ASN A 3 -6.36 5.43 -9.76
CA ASN A 3 -6.33 4.01 -10.05
C ASN A 3 -4.93 3.48 -9.67
N LEU A 4 -4.78 2.70 -8.59
CA LEU A 4 -3.47 2.22 -8.08
C LEU A 4 -2.67 1.41 -9.11
N LYS A 5 -3.37 0.87 -10.13
CA LYS A 5 -2.78 0.39 -11.37
C LYS A 5 -1.73 1.37 -11.91
N SER A 6 -2.05 2.67 -11.89
CA SER A 6 -1.17 3.78 -12.29
C SER A 6 0.17 3.78 -11.57
N PHE A 7 0.22 3.58 -10.25
CA PHE A 7 1.49 3.67 -9.51
C PHE A 7 2.37 2.43 -9.70
N ARG A 8 1.76 1.24 -9.80
CA ARG A 8 2.49 0.01 -10.13
C ARG A 8 3.02 0.08 -11.55
N ASP A 9 2.15 0.46 -12.48
CA ASP A 9 2.48 0.58 -13.90
C ASP A 9 3.55 1.66 -14.10
N GLU A 10 3.47 2.83 -13.43
CA GLU A 10 4.55 3.83 -13.42
C GLU A 10 5.87 3.29 -12.85
N ALA A 11 5.83 2.52 -11.76
CA ALA A 11 7.04 1.95 -11.17
C ALA A 11 7.69 0.92 -12.11
N ILE A 12 6.88 0.07 -12.75
CA ILE A 12 7.33 -0.89 -13.76
C ILE A 12 7.91 -0.13 -14.97
N GLU A 13 7.22 0.90 -15.46
CA GLU A 13 7.66 1.70 -16.61
C GLU A 13 8.99 2.42 -16.33
N LEU A 14 9.19 2.92 -15.09
CA LEU A 14 10.44 3.51 -14.63
C LEU A 14 11.58 2.50 -14.55
N ILE A 15 11.30 1.29 -14.06
CA ILE A 15 12.26 0.18 -14.01
C ILE A 15 12.65 -0.21 -15.43
N GLU A 16 11.69 -0.39 -16.33
CA GLU A 16 11.95 -0.73 -17.72
C GLU A 16 12.72 0.37 -18.46
N LYS A 17 12.40 1.66 -18.24
CA LYS A 17 13.18 2.77 -18.79
C LYS A 17 14.61 2.83 -18.26
N SER A 18 14.81 2.51 -16.98
CA SER A 18 16.10 2.68 -16.30
C SER A 18 17.04 1.48 -16.50
N LEU A 19 16.47 0.28 -16.58
CA LEU A 19 17.22 -0.98 -16.59
C LEU A 19 17.04 -1.78 -17.88
N GLY A 20 16.02 -1.48 -18.71
CA GLY A 20 15.79 -2.12 -20.00
C GLY A 20 15.87 -3.64 -19.92
N ASP A 21 16.55 -4.25 -20.88
CA ASP A 21 16.73 -5.71 -20.98
C ASP A 21 17.86 -6.26 -20.08
N GLN A 22 18.48 -5.42 -19.24
CA GLN A 22 19.61 -5.82 -18.41
C GLN A 22 19.21 -6.76 -17.26
N LEU A 23 17.92 -6.82 -16.94
CA LEU A 23 17.37 -7.73 -15.93
C LEU A 23 16.69 -8.93 -16.59
N SER A 24 17.08 -10.13 -16.15
CA SER A 24 16.33 -11.35 -16.46
C SER A 24 14.90 -11.25 -15.93
N ALA A 25 13.96 -12.00 -16.55
CA ALA A 25 12.57 -12.03 -16.12
C ALA A 25 12.43 -12.37 -14.61
N GLU A 26 13.21 -13.34 -14.12
CA GLU A 26 13.25 -13.70 -12.70
C GLU A 26 13.66 -12.53 -11.80
N LYS A 27 14.65 -11.73 -12.21
CA LYS A 27 15.09 -10.56 -11.44
C LYS A 27 14.07 -9.42 -11.49
N ARG A 28 13.32 -9.28 -12.59
CA ARG A 28 12.20 -8.34 -12.66
C ARG A 28 11.09 -8.73 -11.69
N ASP A 29 10.73 -10.01 -11.65
CA ASP A 29 9.70 -10.52 -10.73
C ASP A 29 10.11 -10.34 -9.26
N GLU A 30 11.39 -10.59 -8.92
CA GLU A 30 11.93 -10.30 -7.59
C GLU A 30 11.79 -8.82 -7.21
N ILE A 31 12.07 -7.90 -8.13
CA ILE A 31 11.95 -6.45 -7.89
C ILE A 31 10.49 -6.05 -7.71
N VAL A 32 9.58 -6.54 -8.56
CA VAL A 32 8.14 -6.28 -8.45
C VAL A 32 7.63 -6.77 -7.09
N ALA A 33 7.98 -8.00 -6.69
CA ALA A 33 7.61 -8.55 -5.39
C ALA A 33 8.16 -7.73 -4.21
N ALA A 34 9.40 -7.22 -4.33
CA ALA A 34 10.00 -6.36 -3.32
C ALA A 34 9.25 -5.02 -3.19
N ILE A 35 8.85 -4.42 -4.32
CA ILE A 35 8.09 -3.16 -4.36
C ILE A 35 6.69 -3.36 -3.77
N GLU A 36 5.97 -4.41 -4.17
CA GLU A 36 4.68 -4.74 -3.59
C GLU A 36 4.77 -4.96 -2.07
N GLY A 37 5.82 -5.67 -1.63
CA GLY A 37 6.09 -5.88 -0.21
C GLY A 37 6.34 -4.57 0.54
N ALA A 38 7.10 -3.63 -0.05
CA ALA A 38 7.35 -2.32 0.53
C ALA A 38 6.08 -1.48 0.65
N ILE A 39 5.24 -1.45 -0.39
CA ILE A 39 3.96 -0.74 -0.40
C ILE A 39 3.03 -1.29 0.69
N ARG A 40 2.93 -2.62 0.82
CA ARG A 40 2.12 -3.27 1.87
C ARG A 40 2.60 -2.86 3.26
N LYS A 41 3.91 -2.95 3.52
CA LYS A 41 4.51 -2.56 4.83
C LYS A 41 4.26 -1.09 5.16
N ALA A 42 4.47 -0.19 4.20
CA ALA A 42 4.25 1.25 4.41
C ALA A 42 2.78 1.56 4.73
N THR A 43 1.85 0.88 4.04
CA THR A 43 0.41 1.05 4.28
C THR A 43 0.03 0.55 5.68
N GLN A 44 0.55 -0.62 6.08
CA GLN A 44 0.28 -1.20 7.39
C GLN A 44 0.83 -0.32 8.53
N HIS A 45 2.06 0.17 8.41
CA HIS A 45 2.65 1.09 9.39
C HIS A 45 1.86 2.41 9.49
N THR A 46 1.39 2.95 8.36
CA THR A 46 0.56 4.17 8.36
C THR A 46 -0.76 3.95 9.10
N GLN A 47 -1.36 2.76 8.94
CA GLN A 47 -2.59 2.40 9.63
C GLN A 47 -2.37 2.29 11.16
N GLU A 48 -1.33 1.57 11.59
CA GLU A 48 -0.98 1.44 13.01
C GLU A 48 -0.73 2.81 13.64
N SER A 49 0.05 3.67 12.97
CA SER A 49 0.32 5.03 13.44
C SER A 49 -0.95 5.88 13.51
N THR A 50 -1.87 5.73 12.56
CA THR A 50 -3.14 6.47 12.56
C THR A 50 -4.04 6.06 13.72
N VAL A 51 -4.14 4.75 13.98
CA VAL A 51 -4.91 4.21 15.12
C VAL A 51 -4.32 4.70 16.45
N ASP A 52 -3.00 4.66 16.60
CA ASP A 52 -2.30 5.13 17.81
C ASP A 52 -2.54 6.62 18.09
N VAL A 53 -2.58 7.45 17.04
CA VAL A 53 -2.90 8.88 17.18
C VAL A 53 -4.37 9.08 17.57
N MET A 54 -5.29 8.30 16.98
CA MET A 54 -6.72 8.38 17.26
C MET A 54 -7.07 7.99 18.70
N LEU A 55 -6.39 7.00 19.27
CA LEU A 55 -6.57 6.57 20.66
C LEU A 55 -6.12 7.63 21.69
N LYS A 56 -5.38 8.66 21.28
CA LYS A 56 -4.91 9.75 22.15
C LYS A 56 -5.91 10.91 22.29
N TYR A 57 -7.02 10.91 21.55
CA TYR A 57 -8.01 11.99 21.60
C TYR A 57 -9.01 11.83 22.77
N PRO A 58 -9.56 12.93 23.32
CA PRO A 58 -10.55 12.89 24.39
C PRO A 58 -11.83 12.14 23.99
N LEU A 59 -12.50 11.53 24.98
CA LEU A 59 -13.70 10.68 24.87
C LEU A 59 -14.80 11.21 23.93
N GLY A 60 -14.98 12.52 23.81
CA GLY A 60 -16.02 13.14 22.98
C GLY A 60 -15.84 12.98 21.46
N ASP A 61 -14.62 12.79 20.98
CA ASP A 61 -14.32 12.57 19.55
C ASP A 61 -13.85 11.14 19.26
N GLN A 62 -13.83 10.28 20.27
CA GLN A 62 -13.34 8.90 20.17
C GLN A 62 -14.20 8.04 19.23
N ASP A 63 -15.52 8.27 19.17
CA ASP A 63 -16.42 7.56 18.24
C ASP A 63 -16.14 7.93 16.77
N LYS A 64 -15.83 9.20 16.49
CA LYS A 64 -15.42 9.65 15.14
C LYS A 64 -14.05 9.08 14.78
N ALA A 65 -13.13 9.08 15.74
CA ALA A 65 -11.80 8.52 15.56
C ALA A 65 -11.87 7.00 15.26
N HIS A 66 -12.69 6.25 16.00
CA HIS A 66 -12.94 4.83 15.72
C HIS A 66 -13.54 4.59 14.34
N LYS A 67 -14.54 5.38 13.92
CA LYS A 67 -15.12 5.28 12.57
C LYS A 67 -14.08 5.52 11.47
N LEU A 68 -13.22 6.52 11.65
CA LEU A 68 -12.16 6.83 10.69
C LEU A 68 -11.11 5.71 10.63
N ALA A 69 -10.72 5.16 11.79
CA ALA A 69 -9.81 4.02 11.88
C ALA A 69 -10.36 2.78 11.15
N ASP A 70 -11.64 2.47 11.34
CA ASP A 70 -12.31 1.36 10.64
C ASP A 70 -12.36 1.57 9.13
N GLU A 71 -12.61 2.81 8.69
CA GLU A 71 -12.66 3.14 7.26
C GLU A 71 -11.28 3.02 6.62
N ILE A 72 -10.23 3.46 7.31
CA ILE A 72 -8.83 3.29 6.89
C ILE A 72 -8.49 1.80 6.81
N ARG A 73 -8.84 1.01 7.83
CA ARG A 73 -8.62 -0.44 7.85
C ARG A 73 -9.26 -1.14 6.66
N ARG A 74 -10.54 -0.85 6.36
CA ARG A 74 -11.25 -1.46 5.21
C ARG A 74 -10.60 -1.10 3.88
N LYS A 75 -10.17 0.16 3.71
CA LYS A 75 -9.47 0.60 2.49
C LYS A 75 -8.11 -0.09 2.33
N THR A 76 -7.38 -0.29 3.42
CA THR A 76 -6.11 -1.04 3.43
C THR A 76 -6.32 -2.52 3.12
N GLU A 77 -7.31 -3.17 3.72
CA GLU A 77 -7.63 -4.57 3.43
C GLU A 77 -8.01 -4.76 1.96
N ALA A 78 -8.80 -3.85 1.39
CA ALA A 78 -9.10 -3.82 -0.04
C ALA A 78 -7.86 -3.57 -0.92
N LEU A 79 -6.90 -2.77 -0.45
CA LEU A 79 -5.64 -2.51 -1.13
C LEU A 79 -4.74 -3.76 -1.16
N ILE A 80 -4.60 -4.44 -0.02
CA ILE A 80 -3.83 -5.68 0.10
C ILE A 80 -4.47 -6.80 -0.74
N ALA A 81 -5.80 -6.90 -0.71
CA ALA A 81 -6.54 -7.88 -1.51
C ALA A 81 -6.32 -7.66 -3.02
N ASN A 82 -6.45 -6.42 -3.51
CA ASN A 82 -6.19 -6.10 -4.92
C ASN A 82 -4.76 -6.39 -5.37
N LEU A 83 -3.76 -6.09 -4.52
CA LEU A 83 -2.37 -6.45 -4.80
C LEU A 83 -2.15 -7.96 -4.79
N SER A 84 -2.92 -8.70 -3.98
CA SER A 84 -2.77 -10.17 -3.87
C SER A 84 -3.52 -10.94 -4.95
N SER A 85 -4.64 -10.41 -5.45
CA SER A 85 -5.47 -11.04 -6.48
C SER A 85 -4.96 -10.84 -7.90
N GLN A 86 -3.83 -10.14 -8.07
CA GLN A 86 -3.17 -9.91 -9.37
C GLN A 86 -2.01 -10.90 -9.63
N ARG A 87 -1.84 -11.90 -8.75
CA ARG A 87 -1.11 -13.15 -9.03
C ARG A 87 -1.97 -14.08 -9.87
#